data_AF-A0AAF6BWD9-F1
#
_entry.id   AF-A0AAF6BWD9-F1
#
_cell.length_a   1.000
_cell.length_b   1.000
_cell.length_c   1.000
_cell.angle_alpha   90.00
_cell.angle_beta   90.00
_cell.angle_gamma   90.00
#
_symmetry.space_group_name_H-M   'P 1'
#
loop_
_entity.id
_entity.type
_entity.pdbx_description
1 polymer ?
#
loop_
_entity_poly.entity_id
_entity_poly.type
_entity_poly.pdbx_seq_one_letter_code
_entity_poly.pdbx_strand_id
1 'polypeptide(L)'
;MPWSACFMAERTRGGSGRIGGGRGQERPGAATAAADRSAWDMAPGLDVGSGTRDGGLLNSYEAEPDRVAVIGSGNWGSVAARLAATNARRLPYFQDEVRVWVYEEKLSNGELLSDVINKTQENVKYLPNVKLGPNVVADPNLETAVKNATMLVFVMPHQFIEGICQKLKGKIRPDAKAISLIKGMEMGDDGPRLISREISEQLGIDCSVLMGANIANEIAVEQFSEATVGYRDDKETADKWVQVFGTPYFQVTHVQDVEGVELCGTLKNIVAIAAGLVDGLGMGNNTKAAIMRIGLKEMILFSKLLFPSVQDATFFESCGIADLITTCLGGRNRKVADAFSKHGGKRSFDELEVELLNGQKLQGVLTAKEVFGLLKAKDWEESFPLFSTVHAIATRHLPPSAIVEYSERAPRKIVLFNLYNFGAATSFPVSRRSVSPSKEERSVPPTQMSPSQLMEDARQIKNSASI
;
A
#
# COMPACT_ATOMS: atom_id res chain seq x y z
N MET A 1 12.84 30.57 4.31
CA MET A 1 14.14 29.85 4.31
C MET A 1 14.40 29.34 2.90
N PRO A 2 15.58 29.56 2.30
CA PRO A 2 15.72 29.37 0.87
C PRO A 2 15.85 27.89 0.52
N TRP A 3 15.03 27.50 -0.46
CA TRP A 3 15.02 26.24 -1.17
C TRP A 3 16.35 26.04 -1.93
N SER A 4 17.31 25.31 -1.36
CA SER A 4 18.50 24.79 -2.06
C SER A 4 19.34 23.92 -1.11
N ALA A 5 18.92 22.69 -0.83
CA ALA A 5 19.79 21.68 -0.20
C ALA A 5 19.21 20.27 -0.34
N CYS A 6 19.02 19.82 -1.58
CA CYS A 6 19.04 18.40 -1.92
C CYS A 6 19.43 18.35 -3.41
N PHE A 7 20.17 17.33 -3.84
CA PHE A 7 20.71 17.14 -5.19
C PHE A 7 22.13 17.70 -5.41
N MET A 8 23.12 16.86 -5.11
CA MET A 8 24.37 16.83 -5.87
C MET A 8 24.40 15.52 -6.68
N ALA A 9 24.50 15.66 -7.99
CA ALA A 9 24.87 14.63 -8.94
C ALA A 9 26.34 14.84 -9.30
N GLU A 10 27.13 13.78 -9.48
CA GLU A 10 28.24 13.76 -10.44
C GLU A 10 28.72 12.33 -10.75
N ARG A 11 28.64 11.92 -12.02
CA ARG A 11 29.74 11.73 -12.99
C ARG A 11 30.73 10.61 -12.66
N THR A 12 30.58 9.48 -13.35
CA THR A 12 31.67 8.54 -13.62
C THR A 12 32.52 9.04 -14.80
N ARG A 13 33.81 9.31 -14.55
CA ARG A 13 34.83 9.51 -15.59
C ARG A 13 35.30 8.15 -16.13
N GLY A 14 35.50 8.10 -17.45
CA GLY A 14 35.96 6.92 -18.17
C GLY A 14 37.39 6.51 -17.85
N GLY A 15 37.61 5.20 -17.85
CA GLY A 15 38.91 4.56 -17.88
C GLY A 15 39.02 3.71 -19.16
N SER A 16 39.98 4.07 -20.00
CA SER A 16 40.37 3.36 -21.22
C SER A 16 41.03 2.01 -20.91
N GLY A 17 40.62 0.96 -21.61
CA GLY A 17 41.33 -0.31 -21.69
C GLY A 17 41.10 -0.98 -23.05
N ARG A 18 42.13 -1.03 -23.89
CA ARG A 18 42.18 -1.80 -25.15
C ARG A 18 42.59 -3.25 -24.88
N ILE A 19 42.49 -4.05 -25.95
CA ILE A 19 42.94 -5.45 -26.21
C ILE A 19 41.76 -6.43 -26.10
N GLY A 20 41.44 -7.31 -27.06
CA GLY A 20 42.05 -7.73 -28.33
C GLY A 20 41.10 -8.77 -28.97
N GLY A 21 41.13 -8.93 -30.29
CA GLY A 21 40.13 -9.68 -31.06
C GLY A 21 40.19 -11.20 -31.00
N GLY A 22 39.11 -11.85 -31.45
CA GLY A 22 39.02 -13.27 -31.74
C GLY A 22 37.72 -13.57 -32.51
N ARG A 23 37.84 -14.22 -33.67
CA ARG A 23 36.78 -14.49 -34.66
C ARG A 23 35.89 -15.68 -34.26
N GLY A 24 34.62 -15.58 -34.62
CA GLY A 24 33.86 -16.59 -35.37
C GLY A 24 33.22 -17.77 -34.62
N GLN A 25 31.88 -17.85 -34.65
CA GLN A 25 31.14 -18.95 -35.29
C GLN A 25 29.63 -18.68 -35.31
N GLU A 26 29.01 -18.99 -36.44
CA GLU A 26 27.57 -18.91 -36.72
C GLU A 26 26.79 -20.10 -36.11
N ARG A 27 25.64 -19.79 -35.49
CA ARG A 27 24.27 -20.40 -35.51
C ARG A 27 24.08 -21.94 -35.71
N PRO A 28 22.99 -22.59 -35.21
CA PRO A 28 21.61 -22.02 -35.16
C PRO A 28 20.65 -22.46 -34.03
N GLY A 29 19.59 -21.65 -33.85
CA GLY A 29 18.18 -22.09 -33.77
C GLY A 29 17.60 -22.69 -32.48
N ALA A 30 16.61 -21.99 -31.91
CA ALA A 30 15.38 -22.44 -31.21
C ALA A 30 15.02 -21.42 -30.12
N ALA A 31 13.78 -21.02 -29.84
CA ALA A 31 12.50 -21.12 -30.51
C ALA A 31 11.65 -19.96 -29.93
N THR A 32 10.93 -19.25 -30.78
CA THR A 32 9.95 -18.22 -30.38
C THR A 32 8.72 -18.91 -29.80
N ALA A 33 8.48 -18.75 -28.49
CA ALA A 33 7.22 -19.13 -27.88
C ALA A 33 6.18 -18.04 -28.20
N ALA A 34 5.38 -18.28 -29.24
CA ALA A 34 4.12 -17.60 -29.45
C ALA A 34 3.13 -18.12 -28.40
N ALA A 35 2.78 -17.29 -27.42
CA ALA A 35 1.67 -17.58 -26.52
C ALA A 35 0.36 -17.23 -27.24
N ASP A 36 -0.38 -18.28 -27.56
CA ASP A 36 -1.71 -18.28 -28.14
C ASP A 36 -2.69 -17.46 -27.28
N ARG A 37 -3.33 -16.46 -27.88
CA ARG A 37 -4.30 -15.53 -27.25
C ARG A 37 -5.74 -15.93 -27.63
N SER A 38 -6.15 -17.16 -27.33
CA SER A 38 -7.48 -17.64 -27.74
C SER A 38 -8.23 -18.47 -26.69
N ALA A 39 -8.03 -18.18 -25.40
CA ALA A 39 -8.68 -18.95 -24.34
C ALA A 39 -9.14 -18.10 -23.14
N TRP A 40 -9.92 -17.03 -23.37
CA TRP A 40 -10.72 -16.40 -22.29
C TRP A 40 -12.08 -15.86 -22.75
N ASP A 41 -12.53 -16.17 -23.97
CA ASP A 41 -13.95 -16.10 -24.30
C ASP A 41 -14.57 -17.43 -23.91
N MET A 42 -15.21 -17.49 -22.73
CA MET A 42 -16.37 -18.32 -22.39
C MET A 42 -16.55 -18.40 -20.86
N ALA A 43 -17.45 -17.58 -20.33
CA ALA A 43 -18.27 -17.94 -19.17
C ALA A 43 -19.71 -17.43 -19.44
N PRO A 44 -20.76 -18.26 -19.31
CA PRO A 44 -22.07 -17.96 -19.88
C PRO A 44 -23.06 -17.34 -18.88
N GLY A 45 -24.01 -16.58 -19.43
CA GLY A 45 -25.43 -16.67 -19.06
C GLY A 45 -25.96 -15.70 -18.01
N LEU A 46 -26.34 -14.49 -18.44
CA LEU A 46 -27.44 -13.76 -17.83
C LEU A 46 -28.60 -13.73 -18.83
N ASP A 47 -29.70 -14.32 -18.39
CA ASP A 47 -30.95 -14.53 -19.09
C ASP A 47 -31.64 -13.18 -19.36
N VAL A 48 -31.89 -12.85 -20.64
CA VAL A 48 -32.59 -11.62 -21.02
C VAL A 48 -33.98 -12.01 -21.51
N GLY A 49 -34.95 -11.91 -20.61
CA GLY A 49 -36.36 -12.07 -20.92
C GLY A 49 -36.84 -11.04 -21.93
N SER A 50 -37.52 -11.52 -22.98
CA SER A 50 -38.14 -10.75 -24.04
C SER A 50 -39.38 -10.01 -23.54
N GLY A 51 -39.41 -8.68 -23.75
CA GLY A 51 -40.55 -7.83 -23.41
C GLY A 51 -40.61 -6.58 -24.29
N THR A 52 -41.47 -6.65 -25.31
CA THR A 52 -42.17 -5.59 -26.05
C THR A 52 -41.61 -4.17 -26.14
N ARG A 53 -41.41 -3.75 -27.40
CA ARG A 53 -41.24 -2.38 -27.88
C ARG A 53 -42.29 -1.44 -27.31
N ASP A 54 -41.83 -0.34 -26.70
CA ASP A 54 -42.56 0.92 -26.75
C ASP A 54 -41.57 2.07 -26.92
N GLY A 55 -41.87 2.94 -27.89
CA GLY A 55 -41.00 4.03 -28.31
C GLY A 55 -41.05 5.18 -27.32
N GLY A 56 -40.00 5.33 -26.52
CA GLY A 56 -39.71 6.53 -25.75
C GLY A 56 -38.31 7.02 -26.09
N LEU A 57 -38.22 8.27 -26.56
CA LEU A 57 -36.94 8.97 -26.73
C LEU A 57 -36.16 8.96 -25.41
N LEU A 58 -35.16 8.09 -25.29
CA LEU A 58 -34.11 8.22 -24.30
C LEU A 58 -32.95 8.94 -24.98
N ASN A 59 -32.96 10.27 -24.86
CA ASN A 59 -31.72 11.04 -24.86
C ASN A 59 -30.93 10.57 -23.62
N SER A 60 -30.17 9.49 -23.74
CA SER A 60 -29.07 9.25 -22.82
C SER A 60 -28.06 10.35 -23.11
N TYR A 61 -28.03 11.38 -22.27
CA TYR A 61 -26.84 12.23 -22.16
C TYR A 61 -25.69 11.27 -21.86
N GLU A 62 -24.87 10.93 -22.86
CA GLU A 62 -23.59 10.28 -22.63
C GLU A 62 -22.81 11.25 -21.75
N ALA A 63 -22.63 10.89 -20.47
CA ALA A 63 -21.86 11.69 -19.55
C ALA A 63 -20.47 11.92 -20.15
N GLU A 64 -19.95 13.15 -20.07
CA GLU A 64 -18.61 13.44 -20.58
C GLU A 64 -17.59 12.47 -19.96
N PRO A 65 -16.68 11.88 -20.76
CA PRO A 65 -15.66 10.98 -20.24
C PRO A 65 -14.83 11.65 -19.14
N ASP A 66 -14.52 10.88 -18.10
CA ASP A 66 -13.76 11.33 -16.94
C ASP A 66 -12.33 11.72 -17.35
N ARG A 67 -11.84 12.86 -16.83
CA ARG A 67 -10.50 13.38 -17.13
C ARG A 67 -9.57 13.14 -15.96
N VAL A 68 -8.55 12.33 -16.18
CA VAL A 68 -7.56 11.95 -15.16
C VAL A 68 -6.39 12.94 -15.17
N ALA A 69 -6.08 13.49 -13.99
CA ALA A 69 -4.86 14.25 -13.75
C ALA A 69 -4.04 13.60 -12.64
N VAL A 70 -2.73 13.41 -12.89
CA VAL A 70 -1.78 12.86 -11.93
C VAL A 70 -0.96 13.99 -11.33
N ILE A 71 -1.10 14.21 -10.03
CA ILE A 71 -0.40 15.23 -9.27
C ILE A 71 0.85 14.58 -8.65
N GLY A 72 1.95 14.63 -9.41
CA GLY A 72 3.25 14.12 -9.00
C GLY A 72 3.92 13.27 -10.09
N SER A 73 5.19 13.55 -10.36
CA SER A 73 5.97 12.97 -11.45
C SER A 73 7.16 12.14 -10.98
N GLY A 74 7.14 11.67 -9.74
CA GLY A 74 8.15 10.76 -9.21
C GLY A 74 8.11 9.39 -9.89
N ASN A 75 8.85 8.43 -9.34
CA ASN A 75 8.92 7.07 -9.88
C ASN A 75 7.51 6.42 -9.93
N TRP A 76 6.78 6.40 -8.80
CA TRP A 76 5.43 5.87 -8.76
C TRP A 76 4.40 6.73 -9.49
N GLY A 77 4.56 8.06 -9.50
CA GLY A 77 3.68 8.96 -10.26
C GLY A 77 3.77 8.72 -11.77
N SER A 78 4.96 8.39 -12.27
CA SER A 78 5.17 8.01 -13.67
C SER A 78 4.51 6.66 -14.00
N VAL A 79 4.55 5.69 -13.09
CA VAL A 79 3.84 4.40 -13.27
C VAL A 79 2.33 4.58 -13.21
N ALA A 80 1.83 5.37 -12.27
CA ALA A 80 0.41 5.72 -12.17
C ALA A 80 -0.09 6.40 -13.45
N ALA A 81 0.68 7.35 -13.99
CA ALA A 81 0.39 7.99 -15.27
C ALA A 81 0.36 6.99 -16.43
N ARG A 82 1.32 6.06 -16.49
CA ARG A 82 1.32 5.01 -17.52
C ARG A 82 0.10 4.10 -17.45
N LEU A 83 -0.27 3.65 -16.25
CA LEU A 83 -1.45 2.79 -16.04
C LEU A 83 -2.73 3.53 -16.45
N ALA A 84 -2.91 4.74 -15.95
CA ALA A 84 -4.05 5.60 -16.28
C ALA A 84 -4.13 5.87 -17.79
N ALA A 85 -3.01 6.22 -18.43
CA ALA A 85 -2.95 6.50 -19.86
C ALA A 85 -3.23 5.27 -20.72
N THR A 86 -2.75 4.09 -20.30
CA THR A 86 -3.03 2.82 -20.98
C THR A 86 -4.52 2.50 -20.95
N ASN A 87 -5.16 2.69 -19.80
CA ASN A 87 -6.58 2.40 -19.64
C ASN A 87 -7.48 3.47 -20.26
N ALA A 88 -7.10 4.74 -20.20
CA ALA A 88 -7.81 5.85 -20.83
C ALA A 88 -7.92 5.68 -22.35
N ARG A 89 -6.89 5.12 -23.00
CA ARG A 89 -6.93 4.77 -24.42
C ARG A 89 -7.89 3.64 -24.76
N ARG A 90 -8.08 2.73 -23.81
CA ARG A 90 -8.79 1.47 -24.02
C ARG A 90 -10.27 1.58 -23.67
N LEU A 91 -10.61 2.42 -22.69
CA LEU A 91 -11.94 2.51 -22.10
C LEU A 91 -12.60 3.83 -22.51
N PRO A 92 -13.81 3.80 -23.09
CA PRO A 92 -14.46 5.01 -23.64
C PRO A 92 -14.94 5.99 -22.56
N TYR A 93 -14.96 5.57 -21.29
CA TYR A 93 -15.42 6.38 -20.16
C TYR A 93 -14.36 7.36 -19.65
N PHE A 94 -13.13 7.31 -20.17
CA PHE A 94 -12.06 8.24 -19.82
C PHE A 94 -11.61 9.04 -21.05
N GLN A 95 -11.26 10.29 -20.83
CA GLN A 95 -10.57 11.09 -21.85
C GLN A 95 -9.20 10.48 -22.14
N ASP A 96 -8.85 10.37 -23.43
CA ASP A 96 -7.57 9.79 -23.86
C ASP A 96 -6.37 10.50 -23.19
N GLU A 97 -6.36 11.84 -23.17
CA GLU A 97 -5.28 12.61 -22.54
C GLU A 97 -5.25 12.43 -21.01
N VAL A 98 -4.10 11.96 -20.49
CA VAL A 98 -3.77 11.96 -19.06
C VAL A 98 -2.72 13.02 -18.80
N ARG A 99 -3.09 14.05 -18.03
CA ARG A 99 -2.18 15.14 -17.69
C ARG A 99 -1.42 14.84 -16.41
N VAL A 100 -0.13 15.10 -16.38
CA VAL A 100 0.75 14.85 -15.24
C VAL A 100 1.39 16.15 -14.81
N TRP A 101 1.14 16.58 -13.58
CA TRP A 101 1.87 17.70 -13.01
C TRP A 101 3.32 17.28 -12.72
N VAL A 102 4.27 17.99 -13.34
CA VAL A 102 5.71 17.80 -13.15
C VAL A 102 6.25 19.01 -12.40
N TYR A 103 6.85 18.80 -11.22
CA TYR A 103 7.64 19.87 -10.63
C TYR A 103 8.83 20.16 -11.55
N GLU A 104 8.92 21.40 -12.04
CA GLU A 104 9.85 21.69 -13.13
C GLU A 104 11.31 21.63 -12.67
N GLU A 105 12.11 20.88 -13.43
CA GLU A 105 13.51 20.67 -13.15
C GLU A 105 14.33 20.80 -14.43
N LYS A 106 15.51 21.41 -14.31
CA LYS A 106 16.47 21.49 -15.40
C LYS A 106 17.40 20.28 -15.34
N LEU A 107 17.41 19.48 -16.40
CA LEU A 107 18.30 18.33 -16.53
C LEU A 107 19.75 18.77 -16.79
N SER A 108 20.70 17.84 -16.64
CA SER A 108 22.13 18.13 -16.80
C SER A 108 22.51 18.61 -18.21
N ASN A 109 21.70 18.31 -19.22
CA ASN A 109 21.86 18.78 -20.60
C ASN A 109 21.19 20.13 -20.86
N GLY A 110 20.54 20.73 -19.85
CA GLY A 110 19.89 22.02 -19.91
C GLY A 110 18.42 22.01 -20.36
N GLU A 111 17.88 20.86 -20.78
CA GLU A 111 16.47 20.72 -21.13
C GLU A 111 15.58 20.72 -19.86
N LEU A 112 14.33 21.18 -19.99
CA LEU A 112 13.32 21.09 -18.94
C LEU A 112 12.76 19.66 -18.90
N LEU A 113 12.53 19.12 -17.70
CA LEU A 113 12.06 17.75 -17.53
C LEU A 113 10.69 17.54 -18.18
N SER A 114 9.77 18.50 -18.03
CA SER A 114 8.44 18.44 -18.65
C SER A 114 8.51 18.33 -20.18
N ASP A 115 9.35 19.15 -20.82
CA ASP A 115 9.59 19.13 -22.27
C ASP A 115 10.18 17.80 -22.74
N VAL A 116 11.15 17.25 -21.98
CA VAL A 116 11.74 15.95 -22.31
C VAL A 116 10.69 14.83 -22.21
N ILE A 117 9.85 14.85 -21.19
CA ILE A 117 8.76 13.86 -21.06
C ILE A 117 7.81 13.97 -22.26
N ASN A 118 7.36 15.18 -22.62
CA ASN A 118 6.45 15.38 -23.75
C ASN A 118 7.07 14.95 -25.10
N LYS A 119 8.37 15.20 -25.30
CA LYS A 119 9.08 14.84 -26.52
C LYS A 119 9.36 13.34 -26.63
N THR A 120 9.70 12.69 -25.53
CA THR A 120 10.24 11.31 -25.52
C THR A 120 9.27 10.28 -24.94
N GLN A 121 8.16 10.73 -24.36
CA GLN A 121 7.19 9.93 -23.60
C GLN A 121 7.83 9.14 -22.47
N GLU A 122 8.89 9.68 -21.88
CA GLU A 122 9.70 8.99 -20.88
C GLU A 122 10.15 9.96 -19.79
N ASN A 123 9.97 9.55 -18.53
CA ASN A 123 10.55 10.27 -17.41
C ASN A 123 11.98 9.78 -17.19
N VAL A 124 12.91 10.32 -17.96
CA VAL A 124 14.34 9.91 -17.98
C VAL A 124 15.03 10.01 -16.62
N LYS A 125 14.48 10.80 -15.69
CA LYS A 125 15.02 10.98 -14.34
C LYS A 125 14.44 9.98 -13.34
N TYR A 126 13.13 9.82 -13.32
CA TYR A 126 12.45 9.07 -12.25
C TYR A 126 11.97 7.68 -12.66
N LEU A 127 11.81 7.41 -13.96
CA LEU A 127 11.43 6.10 -14.50
C LEU A 127 12.13 5.87 -15.86
N PRO A 128 13.47 5.74 -15.88
CA PRO A 128 14.24 5.62 -17.12
C PRO A 128 13.94 4.31 -17.86
N ASN A 129 14.03 4.35 -19.18
CA ASN A 129 13.80 3.24 -20.12
C ASN A 129 12.35 2.73 -20.19
N VAL A 130 11.40 3.51 -19.69
CA VAL A 130 9.98 3.15 -19.69
C VAL A 130 9.15 4.23 -20.39
N LYS A 131 8.39 3.82 -21.41
CA LYS A 131 7.45 4.71 -22.08
C LYS A 131 6.16 4.85 -21.28
N LEU A 132 5.75 6.09 -21.03
CA LEU A 132 4.53 6.43 -20.30
C LEU A 132 3.28 6.28 -21.16
N GLY A 133 3.42 6.43 -22.49
CA GLY A 133 2.32 6.43 -23.45
C GLY A 133 2.23 7.77 -24.18
N PRO A 134 1.74 7.78 -25.44
CA PRO A 134 1.70 8.99 -26.26
C PRO A 134 0.63 10.00 -25.86
N ASN A 135 -0.32 9.58 -25.04
CA ASN A 135 -1.41 10.39 -24.49
C ASN A 135 -1.11 10.93 -23.10
N VAL A 136 0.13 10.77 -22.60
CA VAL A 136 0.60 11.41 -21.37
C VAL A 136 1.14 12.80 -21.71
N VAL A 137 0.61 13.81 -21.03
CA VAL A 137 1.05 15.22 -21.18
C VAL A 137 1.64 15.70 -19.86
N ALA A 138 2.95 15.96 -19.85
CA ALA A 138 3.63 16.60 -18.74
C ALA A 138 3.36 18.11 -18.74
N ASP A 139 2.89 18.64 -17.61
CA ASP A 139 2.58 20.04 -17.43
C ASP A 139 3.29 20.58 -16.17
N PRO A 140 4.17 21.59 -16.28
CA PRO A 140 4.85 22.13 -15.12
C PRO A 140 3.96 23.03 -14.25
N ASN A 141 2.83 23.50 -14.78
CA ASN A 141 1.90 24.34 -14.04
C ASN A 141 0.81 23.47 -13.41
N LEU A 142 0.75 23.51 -12.07
CA LEU A 142 -0.17 22.71 -11.28
C LEU A 142 -1.66 23.02 -11.59
N GLU A 143 -1.99 24.29 -11.82
CA GLU A 143 -3.38 24.71 -12.06
C GLU A 143 -3.88 24.26 -13.43
N THR A 144 -3.03 24.39 -14.46
CA THR A 144 -3.36 23.87 -15.79
C THR A 144 -3.35 22.34 -15.82
N ALA A 145 -2.50 21.70 -15.00
CA ALA A 145 -2.46 20.25 -14.84
C ALA A 145 -3.79 19.64 -14.37
N VAL A 146 -4.47 20.31 -13.44
CA VAL A 146 -5.74 19.82 -12.86
C VAL A 146 -6.99 20.44 -13.50
N LYS A 147 -6.82 21.36 -14.45
CA LYS A 147 -7.94 22.10 -15.04
C LYS A 147 -8.94 21.14 -15.68
N ASN A 148 -10.20 21.22 -15.25
CA ASN A 148 -11.30 20.37 -15.69
C ASN A 148 -11.13 18.86 -15.40
N ALA A 149 -10.13 18.46 -14.61
CA ALA A 149 -9.98 17.06 -14.21
C ALA A 149 -11.10 16.66 -13.24
N THR A 150 -11.77 15.53 -13.52
CA THR A 150 -12.78 14.93 -12.64
C THR A 150 -12.17 13.86 -11.74
N MET A 151 -10.98 13.35 -12.08
CA MET A 151 -10.26 12.33 -11.30
C MET A 151 -8.83 12.80 -11.01
N LEU A 152 -8.53 13.07 -9.74
CA LEU A 152 -7.25 13.60 -9.26
C LEU A 152 -6.45 12.53 -8.53
N VAL A 153 -5.27 12.18 -9.04
CA VAL A 153 -4.37 11.18 -8.45
C VAL A 153 -3.22 11.87 -7.74
N PHE A 154 -3.21 11.85 -6.41
CA PHE A 154 -2.13 12.44 -5.59
C PHE A 154 -1.02 11.41 -5.34
N VAL A 155 0.19 11.70 -5.81
CA VAL A 155 1.31 10.75 -5.77
C VAL A 155 2.67 11.46 -5.65
N MET A 156 3.00 11.85 -4.43
CA MET A 156 4.25 12.52 -4.09
C MET A 156 4.71 12.17 -2.67
N PRO A 157 5.93 12.56 -2.26
CA PRO A 157 6.30 12.52 -0.84
C PRO A 157 5.30 13.33 0.01
N HIS A 158 4.88 12.77 1.15
CA HIS A 158 3.76 13.30 1.95
C HIS A 158 3.99 14.74 2.41
N GLN A 159 5.23 15.14 2.71
CA GLN A 159 5.57 16.47 3.23
C GLN A 159 5.23 17.64 2.29
N PHE A 160 4.84 17.37 1.04
CA PHE A 160 4.44 18.40 0.09
C PHE A 160 2.92 18.57 0.01
N ILE A 161 2.12 17.69 0.62
CA ILE A 161 0.68 17.64 0.37
C ILE A 161 -0.02 18.91 0.82
N GLU A 162 0.33 19.45 1.98
CA GLU A 162 -0.28 20.66 2.53
C GLU A 162 -0.12 21.84 1.55
N GLY A 163 1.11 22.10 1.11
CA GLY A 163 1.40 23.20 0.18
C GLY A 163 0.77 23.00 -1.21
N ILE A 164 0.55 21.76 -1.63
CA ILE A 164 -0.16 21.45 -2.89
C ILE A 164 -1.66 21.69 -2.73
N CYS A 165 -2.27 21.22 -1.66
CA CYS A 165 -3.69 21.43 -1.39
C CYS A 165 -4.02 22.94 -1.27
N GLN A 166 -3.17 23.71 -0.58
CA GLN A 166 -3.31 25.17 -0.50
C GLN A 166 -3.30 25.84 -1.88
N LYS A 167 -2.44 25.39 -2.81
CA LYS A 167 -2.38 25.94 -4.18
C LYS A 167 -3.61 25.58 -5.02
N LEU A 168 -4.20 24.41 -4.77
CA LEU A 168 -5.35 23.87 -5.50
C LEU A 168 -6.70 24.33 -4.95
N LYS A 169 -6.75 24.86 -3.73
CA LYS A 169 -7.99 25.33 -3.09
C LYS A 169 -8.73 26.32 -3.98
N GLY A 170 -9.99 25.97 -4.32
CA GLY A 170 -10.86 26.78 -5.19
C GLY A 170 -10.50 26.76 -6.69
N LYS A 171 -9.58 25.88 -7.12
CA LYS A 171 -9.12 25.78 -8.52
C LYS A 171 -9.39 24.42 -9.16
N ILE A 172 -9.95 23.49 -8.40
CA ILE A 172 -10.40 22.17 -8.88
C ILE A 172 -11.89 22.20 -9.17
N ARG A 173 -12.39 21.21 -9.92
CA ARG A 173 -13.82 21.06 -10.10
C ARG A 173 -14.49 20.66 -8.77
N PRO A 174 -15.68 21.19 -8.44
CA PRO A 174 -16.40 20.81 -7.21
C PRO A 174 -16.84 19.34 -7.18
N ASP A 175 -17.02 18.70 -8.33
CA ASP A 175 -17.39 17.30 -8.49
C ASP A 175 -16.17 16.37 -8.70
N ALA A 176 -14.95 16.91 -8.62
CA ALA A 176 -13.75 16.08 -8.75
C ALA A 176 -13.67 15.05 -7.61
N LYS A 177 -13.16 13.87 -7.94
CA LYS A 177 -12.83 12.80 -6.98
C LYS A 177 -11.33 12.67 -6.88
N ALA A 178 -10.82 12.47 -5.67
CA ALA A 178 -9.41 12.26 -5.42
C ALA A 178 -9.10 10.81 -5.08
N ILE A 179 -7.86 10.40 -5.37
CA ILE A 179 -7.24 9.22 -4.79
C ILE A 179 -5.81 9.53 -4.36
N SER A 180 -5.44 9.13 -3.15
CA SER A 180 -4.07 9.25 -2.63
C SER A 180 -3.32 7.93 -2.75
N LEU A 181 -2.14 7.99 -3.37
CA LEU A 181 -1.16 6.91 -3.43
C LEU A 181 0.00 7.16 -2.44
N ILE A 182 -0.17 8.14 -1.56
CA ILE A 182 0.88 8.63 -0.66
C ILE A 182 0.90 7.77 0.60
N LYS A 183 2.03 7.10 0.84
CA LYS A 183 2.26 6.30 2.05
C LYS A 183 2.89 7.20 3.13
N GLY A 184 2.19 7.39 4.25
CA GLY A 184 2.60 8.25 5.36
C GLY A 184 1.42 8.78 6.16
N MET A 185 1.71 9.50 7.23
CA MET A 185 0.73 10.27 7.99
C MET A 185 1.40 11.55 8.51
N GLU A 186 0.62 12.57 8.82
CA GLU A 186 1.12 13.77 9.47
C GLU A 186 0.71 13.79 10.95
N MET A 187 1.52 14.43 11.79
CA MET A 187 1.14 14.68 13.19
C MET A 187 0.62 16.11 13.30
N GLY A 188 -0.68 16.25 13.49
CA GLY A 188 -1.29 17.53 13.85
C GLY A 188 -1.43 17.70 15.36
N ASP A 189 -1.85 18.89 15.78
CA ASP A 189 -2.06 19.21 17.21
C ASP A 189 -3.10 18.28 17.88
N ASP A 190 -4.10 17.81 17.12
CA ASP A 190 -5.17 16.93 17.60
C ASP A 190 -4.89 15.43 17.38
N GLY A 191 -3.70 15.06 16.89
CA GLY A 191 -3.29 13.67 16.65
C GLY A 191 -2.93 13.37 15.19
N PRO A 192 -2.84 12.07 14.82
CA PRO A 192 -2.43 11.66 13.48
C PRO A 192 -3.49 12.06 12.45
N ARG A 193 -3.02 12.68 11.36
CA ARG A 193 -3.84 13.01 10.20
C ARG A 193 -3.44 12.13 9.04
N LEU A 194 -4.44 11.43 8.52
CA LEU A 194 -4.33 10.69 7.28
C LEU A 194 -4.26 11.65 6.10
N ILE A 195 -3.48 11.31 5.09
CA ILE A 195 -3.27 12.16 3.91
C ILE A 195 -4.56 12.28 3.12
N SER A 196 -5.35 11.20 3.01
CA SER A 196 -6.67 11.24 2.36
C SER A 196 -7.63 12.22 3.05
N ARG A 197 -7.58 12.27 4.39
CA ARG A 197 -8.40 13.18 5.18
C ARG A 197 -7.95 14.64 5.01
N GLU A 198 -6.65 14.89 5.02
CA GLU A 198 -6.08 16.22 4.76
C GLU A 198 -6.48 16.74 3.37
N ILE A 199 -6.39 15.91 2.33
CA ILE A 199 -6.86 16.25 0.98
C ILE A 199 -8.35 16.58 1.00
N SER A 200 -9.16 15.75 1.67
CA SER A 200 -10.62 15.93 1.70
C SER A 200 -11.02 17.22 2.41
N GLU A 201 -10.42 17.51 3.58
CA GLU A 201 -10.69 18.69 4.38
C GLU A 201 -10.21 19.99 3.70
N GLN A 202 -9.04 19.99 3.06
CA GLN A 202 -8.52 21.19 2.40
C GLN A 202 -9.22 21.50 1.07
N LEU A 203 -9.58 20.48 0.30
CA LEU A 203 -10.10 20.64 -1.07
C LEU A 203 -11.62 20.50 -1.16
N GLY A 204 -12.29 19.96 -0.13
CA GLY A 204 -13.74 19.79 -0.11
C GLY A 204 -14.24 18.71 -1.07
N ILE A 205 -13.43 17.68 -1.34
CA ILE A 205 -13.74 16.57 -2.24
C ILE A 205 -13.45 15.22 -1.59
N ASP A 206 -14.14 14.16 -1.99
CA ASP A 206 -13.87 12.82 -1.47
C ASP A 206 -12.51 12.31 -1.93
N CYS A 207 -11.73 11.77 -1.00
CA CYS A 207 -10.45 11.13 -1.29
C CYS A 207 -10.47 9.63 -0.96
N SER A 208 -10.35 8.80 -2.00
CA SER A 208 -10.01 7.37 -1.91
C SER A 208 -8.51 7.18 -1.67
N VAL A 209 -8.06 5.95 -1.44
CA VAL A 209 -6.63 5.62 -1.33
C VAL A 209 -6.28 4.41 -2.17
N LEU A 210 -5.04 4.30 -2.65
CA LEU A 210 -4.50 3.08 -3.27
C LEU A 210 -3.21 2.67 -2.58
N MET A 211 -3.24 1.52 -1.92
CA MET A 211 -2.10 0.92 -1.22
C MET A 211 -1.92 -0.53 -1.66
N GLY A 212 -0.73 -1.11 -1.50
CA GLY A 212 -0.48 -2.47 -1.97
C GLY A 212 0.99 -2.83 -2.05
N ALA A 213 1.26 -4.12 -2.29
CA ALA A 213 2.60 -4.68 -2.53
C ALA A 213 3.10 -4.34 -3.95
N ASN A 214 3.29 -3.05 -4.23
CA ASN A 214 3.36 -2.52 -5.58
C ASN A 214 4.68 -1.77 -5.87
N ILE A 215 5.79 -2.50 -5.97
CA ILE A 215 7.09 -1.92 -6.32
C ILE A 215 7.02 -1.33 -7.72
N ALA A 216 7.20 -0.01 -7.79
CA ALA A 216 7.01 0.77 -9.00
C ALA A 216 7.77 0.26 -10.23
N ASN A 217 9.06 -0.07 -10.07
CA ASN A 217 9.89 -0.54 -11.18
C ASN A 217 9.44 -1.91 -11.72
N GLU A 218 8.88 -2.78 -10.88
CA GLU A 218 8.39 -4.11 -11.30
C GLU A 218 7.12 -3.95 -12.15
N ILE A 219 6.21 -3.09 -11.70
CA ILE A 219 4.98 -2.77 -12.42
C ILE A 219 5.28 -2.04 -13.73
N ALA A 220 6.30 -1.18 -13.73
CA ALA A 220 6.77 -0.49 -14.93
C ALA A 220 7.31 -1.45 -16.01
N VAL A 221 7.74 -2.65 -15.65
CA VAL A 221 8.14 -3.70 -16.61
C VAL A 221 7.10 -4.82 -16.69
N GLU A 222 5.86 -4.52 -16.31
CA GLU A 222 4.68 -5.39 -16.44
C GLU A 222 4.80 -6.72 -15.68
N GLN A 223 5.56 -6.72 -14.58
CA GLN A 223 5.53 -7.84 -13.64
C GLN A 223 4.24 -7.82 -12.84
N PHE A 224 3.72 -9.02 -12.57
CA PHE A 224 2.48 -9.21 -11.84
C PHE A 224 2.56 -8.61 -10.43
N SER A 225 1.57 -7.80 -10.08
CA SER A 225 1.39 -7.21 -8.75
C SER A 225 -0.09 -6.89 -8.51
N GLU A 226 -0.41 -6.58 -7.26
CA GLU A 226 -1.77 -6.31 -6.79
C GLU A 226 -1.81 -5.04 -5.95
N ALA A 227 -2.95 -4.34 -5.96
CA ALA A 227 -3.21 -3.23 -5.06
C ALA A 227 -4.68 -3.18 -4.62
N THR A 228 -4.90 -2.47 -3.52
CA THR A 228 -6.20 -2.30 -2.88
C THR A 228 -6.56 -0.82 -2.88
N VAL A 229 -7.74 -0.51 -3.39
CA VAL A 229 -8.37 0.81 -3.31
C VAL A 229 -9.28 0.86 -2.08
N GLY A 230 -9.02 1.79 -1.16
CA GLY A 230 -9.93 2.09 -0.06
C GLY A 230 -10.91 3.19 -0.47
N TYR A 231 -12.21 3.00 -0.20
CA TYR A 231 -13.26 4.00 -0.40
C TYR A 231 -14.22 4.08 0.81
N ARG A 232 -14.99 5.17 0.90
CA ARG A 232 -16.01 5.37 1.95
C ARG A 232 -17.39 5.00 1.44
N ASP A 233 -18.17 5.94 0.92
CA ASP A 233 -19.57 5.66 0.54
C ASP A 233 -19.76 5.46 -0.97
N ASP A 234 -18.89 6.04 -1.79
CA ASP A 234 -19.03 6.08 -3.24
C ASP A 234 -18.32 4.89 -3.92
N LYS A 235 -19.02 3.76 -3.97
CA LYS A 235 -18.52 2.55 -4.66
C LYS A 235 -18.33 2.78 -6.17
N GLU A 236 -19.17 3.60 -6.81
CA GLU A 236 -19.05 3.86 -8.25
C GLU A 236 -17.70 4.54 -8.57
N THR A 237 -17.31 5.54 -7.77
CA THR A 237 -15.99 6.14 -7.86
C THR A 237 -14.86 5.12 -7.61
N ALA A 238 -15.05 4.18 -6.68
CA ALA A 238 -14.08 3.11 -6.45
C ALA A 238 -13.94 2.16 -7.64
N ASP A 239 -15.05 1.80 -8.30
CA ASP A 239 -15.06 1.01 -9.54
C ASP A 239 -14.31 1.74 -10.66
N LYS A 240 -14.47 3.06 -10.77
CA LYS A 240 -13.70 3.89 -11.71
C LYS A 240 -12.20 3.87 -11.38
N TRP A 241 -11.81 3.97 -10.11
CA TRP A 241 -10.39 3.87 -9.73
C TRP A 241 -9.77 2.52 -10.06
N VAL A 242 -10.51 1.43 -9.86
CA VAL A 242 -10.10 0.09 -10.30
C VAL A 242 -9.88 0.07 -11.81
N GLN A 243 -10.74 0.72 -12.60
CA GLN A 243 -10.58 0.80 -14.05
C GLN A 243 -9.44 1.71 -14.50
N VAL A 244 -9.16 2.81 -13.79
CA VAL A 244 -8.03 3.71 -14.08
C VAL A 244 -6.71 2.95 -13.96
N PHE A 245 -6.53 2.15 -12.91
CA PHE A 245 -5.24 1.50 -12.63
C PHE A 245 -5.13 0.04 -13.07
N GLY A 246 -6.23 -0.69 -13.16
CA GLY A 246 -6.25 -2.13 -13.38
C GLY A 246 -5.73 -2.56 -14.76
N THR A 247 -4.80 -3.50 -14.78
CA THR A 247 -4.27 -4.15 -15.99
C THR A 247 -4.11 -5.66 -15.75
N PRO A 248 -3.83 -6.49 -16.78
CA PRO A 248 -3.57 -7.91 -16.58
C PRO A 248 -2.39 -8.22 -15.63
N TYR A 249 -1.42 -7.30 -15.52
CA TYR A 249 -0.26 -7.44 -14.64
C TYR A 249 -0.37 -6.61 -13.36
N PHE A 250 -1.37 -5.73 -13.24
CA PHE A 250 -1.60 -4.95 -12.04
C PHE A 250 -3.08 -5.05 -11.65
N GLN A 251 -3.39 -6.08 -10.85
CA GLN A 251 -4.76 -6.32 -10.41
C GLN A 251 -5.12 -5.37 -9.28
N VAL A 252 -6.26 -4.71 -9.41
CA VAL A 252 -6.72 -3.73 -8.42
C VAL A 252 -8.08 -4.16 -7.92
N THR A 253 -8.21 -4.29 -6.61
CA THR A 253 -9.49 -4.53 -5.92
C THR A 253 -9.88 -3.30 -5.11
N HIS A 254 -11.12 -3.19 -4.68
CA HIS A 254 -11.56 -2.13 -3.78
C HIS A 254 -12.14 -2.70 -2.47
N VAL A 255 -12.02 -1.97 -1.37
CA VAL A 255 -12.68 -2.26 -0.10
C VAL A 255 -13.23 -0.98 0.52
N GLN A 256 -14.33 -1.12 1.26
CA GLN A 256 -15.01 0.00 1.92
C GLN A 256 -14.33 0.33 3.27
N ASP A 257 -13.04 0.70 3.22
CA ASP A 257 -12.22 0.97 4.40
C ASP A 257 -11.00 1.85 4.05
N VAL A 258 -11.21 3.17 3.89
CA VAL A 258 -10.10 4.10 3.56
C VAL A 258 -9.04 4.10 4.67
N GLU A 259 -9.48 4.26 5.90
CA GLU A 259 -8.60 4.39 7.07
C GLU A 259 -7.74 3.14 7.26
N GLY A 260 -8.33 1.95 7.11
CA GLY A 260 -7.61 0.67 7.22
C GLY A 260 -6.58 0.49 6.09
N VAL A 261 -6.97 0.76 4.84
CA VAL A 261 -6.08 0.65 3.68
C VAL A 261 -4.89 1.60 3.81
N GLU A 262 -5.14 2.87 4.17
CA GLU A 262 -4.11 3.90 4.31
C GLU A 262 -3.14 3.62 5.45
N LEU A 263 -3.66 3.22 6.62
CA LEU A 263 -2.83 2.89 7.78
C LEU A 263 -1.97 1.66 7.56
N CYS A 264 -2.44 0.66 6.80
CA CYS A 264 -1.59 -0.47 6.41
C CYS A 264 -0.33 -0.02 5.67
N GLY A 265 -0.50 0.87 4.68
CA GLY A 265 0.62 1.41 3.89
C GLY A 265 1.62 2.23 4.71
N THR A 266 1.14 2.89 5.77
CA THR A 266 1.95 3.71 6.68
C THR A 266 2.70 2.86 7.72
N LEU A 267 1.98 2.03 8.49
CA LEU A 267 2.51 1.33 9.67
C LEU A 267 3.46 0.18 9.32
N LYS A 268 3.31 -0.46 8.15
CA LYS A 268 4.18 -1.57 7.72
C LYS A 268 5.67 -1.23 7.75
N ASN A 269 6.02 0.05 7.57
CA ASN A 269 7.41 0.49 7.51
C ASN A 269 8.10 0.37 8.87
N ILE A 270 7.37 0.50 9.99
CA ILE A 270 7.87 0.26 11.35
C ILE A 270 8.22 -1.23 11.50
N VAL A 271 7.32 -2.10 11.07
CA VAL A 271 7.54 -3.56 11.12
C VAL A 271 8.69 -3.98 10.21
N ALA A 272 8.88 -3.32 9.07
CA ALA A 272 10.02 -3.57 8.19
C ALA A 272 11.37 -3.16 8.82
N ILE A 273 11.40 -2.11 9.66
CA ILE A 273 12.58 -1.81 10.47
C ILE A 273 12.85 -2.97 11.44
N ALA A 274 11.83 -3.43 12.16
CA ALA A 274 11.96 -4.58 13.06
C ALA A 274 12.50 -5.84 12.35
N ALA A 275 11.96 -6.15 11.18
CA ALA A 275 12.40 -7.28 10.36
C ALA A 275 13.86 -7.12 9.90
N GLY A 276 14.30 -5.91 9.55
CA GLY A 276 15.70 -5.64 9.23
C GLY A 276 16.62 -5.75 10.44
N LEU A 277 16.20 -5.30 11.63
CA LEU A 277 16.98 -5.49 12.86
C LEU A 277 17.27 -6.98 13.13
N VAL A 278 16.25 -7.83 12.95
CA VAL A 278 16.36 -9.30 13.05
C VAL A 278 17.35 -9.87 12.03
N ASP A 279 17.29 -9.40 10.78
CA ASP A 279 18.23 -9.83 9.72
C ASP A 279 19.68 -9.48 10.11
N GLY A 280 19.92 -8.27 10.60
CA GLY A 280 21.26 -7.83 10.97
C GLY A 280 21.82 -8.51 12.22
N LEU A 281 20.96 -9.05 13.09
CA LEU A 281 21.33 -9.89 14.23
C LEU A 281 21.54 -11.37 13.86
N GLY A 282 21.21 -11.79 12.63
CA GLY A 282 21.35 -13.17 12.20
C GLY A 282 20.39 -14.16 12.87
N MET A 283 19.23 -13.70 13.35
CA MET A 283 18.29 -14.49 14.18
C MET A 283 17.37 -15.47 13.41
N GLY A 284 17.54 -15.57 12.09
CA GLY A 284 16.85 -16.55 11.23
C GLY A 284 15.37 -16.26 10.94
N ASN A 285 14.78 -17.10 10.08
CA ASN A 285 13.46 -16.85 9.48
C ASN A 285 12.29 -17.02 10.47
N ASN A 286 12.39 -17.91 11.46
CA ASN A 286 11.32 -18.10 12.45
C ASN A 286 11.12 -16.85 13.32
N THR A 287 12.21 -16.24 13.78
CA THR A 287 12.19 -14.98 14.53
C THR A 287 11.60 -13.85 13.68
N LYS A 288 12.03 -13.77 12.41
CA LYS A 288 11.53 -12.76 11.47
C LYS A 288 10.02 -12.90 11.23
N ALA A 289 9.54 -14.12 11.01
CA ALA A 289 8.12 -14.41 10.85
C ALA A 289 7.31 -14.05 12.11
N ALA A 290 7.84 -14.33 13.30
CA ALA A 290 7.21 -13.95 14.56
C ALA A 290 7.07 -12.42 14.67
N ILE A 291 8.14 -11.66 14.39
CA ILE A 291 8.14 -10.19 14.38
C ILE A 291 7.13 -9.63 13.38
N MET A 292 7.08 -10.18 12.16
CA MET A 292 6.10 -9.77 11.15
C MET A 292 4.66 -10.01 11.64
N ARG A 293 4.39 -11.17 12.24
CA ARG A 293 3.06 -11.50 12.80
C ARG A 293 2.66 -10.60 13.96
N ILE A 294 3.62 -10.21 14.82
CA ILE A 294 3.36 -9.29 15.94
C ILE A 294 3.10 -7.89 15.40
N GLY A 295 3.93 -7.42 14.47
CA GLY A 295 3.74 -6.15 13.80
C GLY A 295 2.38 -6.05 13.12
N LEU A 296 1.93 -7.09 12.42
CA LEU A 296 0.59 -7.12 11.84
C LEU A 296 -0.52 -6.96 12.90
N LYS A 297 -0.39 -7.61 14.07
CA LYS A 297 -1.35 -7.44 15.17
C LYS A 297 -1.36 -6.02 15.73
N GLU A 298 -0.18 -5.42 15.90
CA GLU A 298 -0.08 -4.03 16.34
C GLU A 298 -0.62 -3.05 15.29
N MET A 299 -0.43 -3.31 13.99
CA MET A 299 -1.06 -2.54 12.92
C MET A 299 -2.58 -2.56 13.01
N ILE A 300 -3.18 -3.74 13.20
CA ILE A 300 -4.63 -3.91 13.36
C ILE A 300 -5.12 -3.16 14.60
N LEU A 301 -4.49 -3.40 15.76
CA LEU A 301 -4.89 -2.78 17.03
C LEU A 301 -4.79 -1.26 16.96
N PHE A 302 -3.69 -0.72 16.44
CA PHE A 302 -3.47 0.71 16.31
C PHE A 302 -4.55 1.35 15.46
N SER A 303 -4.84 0.74 14.30
CA SER A 303 -5.81 1.26 13.36
C SER A 303 -7.22 1.29 13.95
N LYS A 304 -7.63 0.25 14.68
CA LYS A 304 -8.96 0.18 15.32
C LYS A 304 -9.11 1.12 16.52
N LEU A 305 -8.03 1.35 17.27
CA LEU A 305 -8.05 2.31 18.37
C LEU A 305 -8.20 3.75 17.88
N LEU A 306 -7.64 4.08 16.71
CA LEU A 306 -7.83 5.40 16.09
C LEU A 306 -9.14 5.52 15.33
N PHE A 307 -9.52 4.48 14.60
CA PHE A 307 -10.66 4.46 13.70
C PHE A 307 -11.46 3.16 13.93
N PRO A 308 -12.51 3.21 14.77
CA PRO A 308 -13.32 2.02 15.09
C PRO A 308 -14.01 1.38 13.88
N SER A 309 -14.11 2.09 12.74
CA SER A 309 -14.66 1.60 11.48
C SER A 309 -13.74 0.63 10.73
N VAL A 310 -12.44 0.60 11.08
CA VAL A 310 -11.45 -0.25 10.42
C VAL A 310 -11.80 -1.72 10.56
N GLN A 311 -11.74 -2.44 9.45
CA GLN A 311 -12.15 -3.84 9.35
C GLN A 311 -10.94 -4.77 9.40
N ASP A 312 -11.04 -5.87 10.15
CA ASP A 312 -9.96 -6.86 10.24
C ASP A 312 -9.67 -7.51 8.86
N ALA A 313 -10.69 -7.66 8.02
CA ALA A 313 -10.59 -8.21 6.67
C ALA A 313 -9.62 -7.41 5.78
N THR A 314 -9.57 -6.08 5.93
CA THR A 314 -8.69 -5.18 5.18
C THR A 314 -7.20 -5.54 5.31
N PHE A 315 -6.80 -6.11 6.45
CA PHE A 315 -5.40 -6.49 6.67
C PHE A 315 -4.99 -7.76 5.93
N PHE A 316 -5.94 -8.51 5.37
CA PHE A 316 -5.70 -9.66 4.51
C PHE A 316 -5.64 -9.30 3.02
N GLU A 317 -5.99 -8.06 2.66
CA GLU A 317 -5.85 -7.52 1.30
C GLU A 317 -4.38 -7.19 0.96
N SER A 318 -4.11 -6.86 -0.31
CA SER A 318 -2.77 -6.47 -0.76
C SER A 318 -2.17 -5.31 0.04
N CYS A 319 -2.97 -4.32 0.43
CA CYS A 319 -2.50 -3.20 1.26
C CYS A 319 -1.94 -3.63 2.62
N GLY A 320 -2.47 -4.71 3.20
CA GLY A 320 -2.11 -5.22 4.52
C GLY A 320 -0.96 -6.21 4.46
N ILE A 321 -1.31 -7.50 4.51
CA ILE A 321 -0.33 -8.59 4.68
C ILE A 321 0.66 -8.68 3.51
N ALA A 322 0.22 -8.49 2.26
CA ALA A 322 1.12 -8.59 1.10
C ALA A 322 2.16 -7.45 1.12
N ASP A 323 1.71 -6.20 1.32
CA ASP A 323 2.62 -5.05 1.36
C ASP A 323 3.57 -5.14 2.56
N LEU A 324 3.09 -5.65 3.70
CA LEU A 324 3.93 -5.95 4.86
C LEU A 324 5.02 -6.97 4.54
N ILE A 325 4.66 -8.10 3.93
CA ILE A 325 5.60 -9.17 3.57
C ILE A 325 6.67 -8.64 2.61
N THR A 326 6.29 -8.03 1.49
CA THR A 326 7.26 -7.56 0.50
C THR A 326 8.21 -6.51 1.10
N THR A 327 7.68 -5.63 1.96
CA THR A 327 8.50 -4.59 2.61
C THR A 327 9.48 -5.19 3.62
N CYS A 328 9.09 -6.23 4.37
CA CYS A 328 9.96 -6.92 5.32
C CYS A 328 11.02 -7.82 4.64
N LEU A 329 10.80 -8.23 3.40
CA LEU A 329 11.75 -9.08 2.64
C LEU A 329 12.72 -8.25 1.79
N GLY A 330 12.23 -7.22 1.10
CA GLY A 330 13.01 -6.48 0.09
C GLY A 330 13.05 -4.96 0.27
N GLY A 331 12.34 -4.39 1.25
CA GLY A 331 12.18 -2.95 1.39
C GLY A 331 13.43 -2.19 1.84
N ARG A 332 13.48 -0.89 1.52
CA ARG A 332 14.52 0.05 1.97
C ARG A 332 14.62 0.11 3.50
N ASN A 333 13.47 0.10 4.20
CA ASN A 333 13.41 0.06 5.66
C ASN A 333 14.15 -1.16 6.23
N ARG A 334 13.86 -2.36 5.70
CA ARG A 334 14.57 -3.59 6.07
C ARG A 334 16.08 -3.47 5.79
N LYS A 335 16.47 -3.04 4.58
CA LYS A 335 17.88 -2.91 4.18
C LYS A 335 18.69 -2.02 5.12
N VAL A 336 18.16 -0.85 5.47
CA VAL A 336 18.88 0.09 6.34
C VAL A 336 18.92 -0.40 7.78
N ALA A 337 17.82 -0.99 8.28
CA ALA A 337 17.78 -1.54 9.64
C ALA A 337 18.69 -2.77 9.82
N ASP A 338 18.82 -3.60 8.78
CA ASP A 338 19.81 -4.69 8.71
C ASP A 338 21.24 -4.15 8.84
N ALA A 339 21.59 -3.14 8.06
CA ALA A 339 22.89 -2.48 8.18
C ALA A 339 23.09 -1.84 9.56
N PHE A 340 22.08 -1.14 10.11
CA PHE A 340 22.15 -0.54 11.44
C PHE A 340 22.47 -1.58 12.52
N SER A 341 21.79 -2.71 12.46
CA SER A 341 21.95 -3.81 13.40
C SER A 341 23.32 -4.51 13.26
N LYS A 342 23.81 -4.74 12.03
CA LYS A 342 25.18 -5.26 11.77
C LYS A 342 26.29 -4.37 12.32
N HIS A 343 26.05 -3.06 12.42
CA HIS A 343 26.98 -2.13 13.05
C HIS A 343 26.75 -1.98 14.57
N GLY A 344 25.92 -2.83 15.18
CA GLY A 344 25.59 -2.80 16.60
C GLY A 344 24.87 -1.53 17.05
N GLY A 345 24.17 -0.85 16.15
CA GLY A 345 23.47 0.41 16.43
C GLY A 345 24.38 1.64 16.59
N LYS A 346 25.68 1.50 16.30
CA LYS A 346 26.67 2.59 16.44
C LYS A 346 26.55 3.67 15.36
N ARG A 347 26.16 3.26 14.15
CA ARG A 347 25.90 4.18 13.02
C ARG A 347 24.46 4.66 13.04
N SER A 348 24.20 5.88 12.57
CA SER A 348 22.84 6.45 12.66
C SER A 348 22.00 5.99 11.48
N PHE A 349 20.68 6.03 11.64
CA PHE A 349 19.78 5.81 10.51
C PHE A 349 19.97 6.86 9.41
N ASP A 350 20.28 8.11 9.77
CA ASP A 350 20.56 9.19 8.81
C ASP A 350 21.84 8.94 8.00
N GLU A 351 22.92 8.50 8.66
CA GLU A 351 24.17 8.14 8.00
C GLU A 351 23.97 6.99 7.00
N LEU A 352 23.23 5.96 7.43
CA LEU A 352 22.97 4.78 6.60
C LEU A 352 21.94 5.07 5.49
N GLU A 353 20.99 5.97 5.71
CA GLU A 353 20.09 6.49 4.67
C GLU A 353 20.90 7.09 3.53
N VAL A 354 21.80 8.02 3.85
CA VAL A 354 22.63 8.71 2.85
C VAL A 354 23.47 7.71 2.07
N GLU A 355 24.12 6.78 2.76
CA GLU A 355 25.00 5.77 2.14
C GLU A 355 24.23 4.76 1.27
N LEU A 356 23.09 4.25 1.74
CA LEU A 356 22.46 3.06 1.17
C LEU A 356 21.30 3.36 0.22
N LEU A 357 20.73 4.57 0.28
CA LEU A 357 19.49 4.92 -0.40
C LEU A 357 19.66 5.97 -1.52
N ASN A 358 20.88 6.44 -1.80
CA ASN A 358 21.19 7.31 -2.95
C ASN A 358 20.23 8.51 -3.08
N GLY A 359 19.95 9.19 -1.96
CA GLY A 359 19.06 10.36 -1.91
C GLY A 359 17.57 10.05 -1.70
N GLN A 360 17.16 8.77 -1.64
CA GLN A 360 15.81 8.41 -1.23
C GLN A 360 15.66 8.45 0.30
N LYS A 361 14.46 8.81 0.78
CA LYS A 361 14.16 8.94 2.21
C LYS A 361 13.67 7.65 2.86
N LEU A 362 14.10 7.40 4.09
CA LEU A 362 13.75 6.28 4.95
C LEU A 362 12.55 6.64 5.84
N GLN A 363 11.36 6.25 5.42
CA GLN A 363 10.12 6.65 6.09
C GLN A 363 9.89 5.94 7.43
N GLY A 364 10.35 4.69 7.60
CA GLY A 364 9.98 3.87 8.76
C GLY A 364 10.44 4.43 10.11
N VAL A 365 11.58 5.13 10.15
CA VAL A 365 12.08 5.78 11.37
C VAL A 365 11.23 7.00 11.74
N LEU A 366 10.83 7.79 10.74
CA LEU A 366 9.94 8.95 10.93
C LEU A 366 8.56 8.49 11.42
N THR A 367 7.97 7.49 10.75
CA THR A 367 6.69 6.91 11.15
C THR A 367 6.75 6.30 12.55
N ALA A 368 7.84 5.62 12.92
CA ALA A 368 8.02 5.10 14.28
C ALA A 368 8.06 6.21 15.33
N LYS A 369 8.67 7.36 15.02
CA LYS A 369 8.69 8.53 15.91
C LYS A 369 7.31 9.15 16.07
N GLU A 370 6.57 9.33 14.97
CA GLU A 370 5.22 9.90 14.97
C GLU A 370 4.24 9.02 15.74
N VAL A 371 4.24 7.71 15.43
CA VAL A 371 3.43 6.72 16.12
C VAL A 371 3.78 6.69 17.61
N PHE A 372 5.07 6.63 17.98
CA PHE A 372 5.45 6.62 19.40
C PHE A 372 5.02 7.89 20.14
N GLY A 373 5.11 9.06 19.49
CA GLY A 373 4.60 10.31 20.05
C GLY A 373 3.12 10.23 20.39
N LEU A 374 2.32 9.62 19.51
CA LEU A 374 0.90 9.37 19.77
C LEU A 374 0.67 8.34 20.87
N LEU A 375 1.40 7.23 20.85
CA LEU A 375 1.30 6.19 21.88
C LEU A 375 1.51 6.81 23.26
N LYS A 376 2.54 7.63 23.41
CA LYS A 376 2.83 8.36 24.64
C LYS A 376 1.76 9.38 25.03
N ALA A 377 1.18 10.09 24.07
CA ALA A 377 0.11 11.04 24.33
C ALA A 377 -1.21 10.36 24.77
N LYS A 378 -1.37 9.06 24.48
CA LYS A 378 -2.57 8.26 24.79
C LYS A 378 -2.34 7.21 25.88
N ASP A 379 -1.14 7.15 26.48
CA ASP A 379 -0.72 6.12 27.42
C ASP A 379 -0.90 4.69 26.85
N TRP A 380 -0.53 4.49 25.58
CA TRP A 380 -0.70 3.24 24.84
C TRP A 380 0.60 2.43 24.69
N GLU A 381 1.77 2.92 25.13
CA GLU A 381 3.07 2.29 24.86
C GLU A 381 3.12 0.81 25.24
N GLU A 382 2.50 0.45 26.37
CA GLU A 382 2.44 -0.93 26.87
C GLU A 382 1.59 -1.86 25.99
N SER A 383 0.64 -1.31 25.22
CA SER A 383 -0.20 -2.06 24.28
C SER A 383 0.49 -2.28 22.93
N PHE A 384 1.56 -1.53 22.64
CA PHE A 384 2.32 -1.58 21.38
C PHE A 384 3.82 -1.81 21.64
N PRO A 385 4.20 -2.95 22.23
CA PRO A 385 5.57 -3.21 22.64
C PRO A 385 6.56 -3.29 21.47
N LEU A 386 6.15 -3.76 20.29
CA LEU A 386 7.02 -3.81 19.13
C LEU A 386 7.26 -2.41 18.56
N PHE A 387 6.23 -1.60 18.32
CA PHE A 387 6.38 -0.24 17.83
C PHE A 387 7.21 0.62 18.79
N SER A 388 6.96 0.51 20.09
CA SER A 388 7.72 1.21 21.13
C SER A 388 9.18 0.78 21.16
N THR A 389 9.47 -0.53 21.06
CA THR A 389 10.83 -1.05 21.00
C THR A 389 11.56 -0.59 19.74
N VAL A 390 10.91 -0.61 18.57
CA VAL A 390 11.49 -0.11 17.32
C VAL A 390 11.88 1.37 17.46
N HIS A 391 11.00 2.19 18.03
CA HIS A 391 11.32 3.60 18.28
C HIS A 391 12.49 3.78 19.25
N ALA A 392 12.51 3.03 20.36
CA ALA A 392 13.58 3.09 21.35
C ALA A 392 14.94 2.65 20.78
N ILE A 393 14.96 1.64 19.90
CA ILE A 393 16.17 1.22 19.18
C ILE A 393 16.59 2.28 18.17
N ALA A 394 15.65 2.83 17.38
CA ALA A 394 15.94 3.84 16.37
C ALA A 394 16.50 5.14 16.98
N THR A 395 16.06 5.49 18.18
CA THR A 395 16.57 6.61 18.97
C THR A 395 17.75 6.25 19.88
N ARG A 396 18.25 5.01 19.80
CA ARG A 396 19.41 4.48 20.54
C ARG A 396 19.26 4.45 22.07
N HIS A 397 18.04 4.45 22.57
CA HIS A 397 17.76 4.19 23.98
C HIS A 397 17.86 2.69 24.32
N LEU A 398 17.69 1.82 23.32
CA LEU A 398 17.88 0.36 23.44
C LEU A 398 18.86 -0.15 22.36
N PRO A 399 19.64 -1.21 22.66
CA PRO A 399 20.46 -1.87 21.65
C PRO A 399 19.58 -2.67 20.66
N PRO A 400 20.07 -2.96 19.44
CA PRO A 400 19.32 -3.76 18.45
C PRO A 400 18.82 -5.11 18.99
N SER A 401 19.56 -5.76 19.90
CA SER A 401 19.20 -7.05 20.50
C SER A 401 17.88 -7.03 21.25
N ALA A 402 17.45 -5.86 21.74
CA ALA A 402 16.18 -5.71 22.47
C ALA A 402 14.95 -6.03 21.60
N ILE A 403 15.07 -6.14 20.27
CA ILE A 403 13.94 -6.38 19.36
C ILE A 403 13.19 -7.68 19.65
N VAL A 404 13.81 -8.66 20.32
CA VAL A 404 13.19 -9.92 20.73
C VAL A 404 12.87 -9.99 22.23
N GLU A 405 13.30 -9.00 23.02
CA GLU A 405 13.10 -8.93 24.47
C GLU A 405 11.75 -8.27 24.82
N TYR A 406 10.92 -7.93 23.83
CA TYR A 406 9.65 -7.21 23.97
C TYR A 406 8.61 -7.93 24.88
N SER A 407 8.78 -9.23 25.14
CA SER A 407 7.81 -10.05 25.89
C SER A 407 7.97 -10.01 27.41
N GLU A 408 9.08 -9.49 27.97
CA GLU A 408 9.30 -9.47 29.42
C GLU A 408 8.70 -8.24 30.14
N ARG A 409 8.15 -7.28 29.38
CA ARG A 409 7.58 -6.03 29.92
C ARG A 409 6.07 -5.86 29.68
N ALA A 410 5.38 -6.87 29.13
CA ALA A 410 3.93 -6.80 28.98
C ALA A 410 3.26 -6.76 30.36
N PRO A 411 2.49 -5.71 30.71
CA PRO A 411 1.73 -5.70 31.95
C PRO A 411 0.67 -6.80 31.91
N ARG A 412 0.43 -7.45 33.04
CA ARG A 412 -0.68 -8.39 33.26
C ARG A 412 -2.08 -7.75 33.10
N LYS A 413 -2.16 -6.45 32.82
CA LYS A 413 -3.40 -5.77 32.46
C LYS A 413 -3.60 -5.84 30.95
N ILE A 414 -3.95 -7.02 30.47
CA ILE A 414 -4.76 -7.09 29.25
C ILE A 414 -6.01 -6.28 29.54
N VAL A 415 -6.16 -5.15 28.85
CA VAL A 415 -7.47 -4.53 28.71
C VAL A 415 -8.33 -5.59 28.01
N LEU A 416 -9.11 -6.31 28.80
CA LEU A 416 -10.26 -7.10 28.37
C LEU A 416 -11.29 -6.14 27.77
N PHE A 417 -10.97 -5.55 26.62
CA PHE A 417 -11.97 -4.89 25.78
C PHE A 417 -12.51 -5.95 24.83
N ASN A 418 -13.59 -6.60 25.29
CA ASN A 418 -14.57 -7.37 24.54
C ASN A 418 -14.26 -7.65 23.06
N LEU A 419 -13.54 -8.75 22.79
CA LEU A 419 -13.67 -9.50 21.55
C LEU A 419 -14.95 -10.39 21.54
N TYR A 420 -15.76 -10.34 22.61
CA TYR A 420 -16.94 -11.21 22.81
C TYR A 420 -18.32 -10.52 22.72
N ASN A 421 -18.40 -9.20 22.47
CA ASN A 421 -19.69 -8.48 22.40
C ASN A 421 -20.07 -7.92 21.01
N PHE A 422 -19.38 -8.28 19.94
CA PHE A 422 -19.75 -7.90 18.57
C PHE A 422 -20.20 -9.11 17.74
N GLY A 423 -21.14 -9.88 18.29
CA GLY A 423 -21.71 -11.07 17.65
C GLY A 423 -23.09 -11.43 18.18
N ALA A 424 -24.00 -10.46 18.37
CA ALA A 424 -25.42 -10.72 18.63
C ALA A 424 -26.28 -9.48 18.34
N ALA A 425 -26.46 -9.12 17.08
CA ALA A 425 -27.50 -8.16 16.69
C ALA A 425 -27.96 -8.34 15.24
N THR A 426 -28.34 -9.56 14.85
CA THR A 426 -29.21 -9.81 13.68
C THR A 426 -30.08 -11.03 13.92
N SER A 427 -31.05 -10.93 14.84
CA SER A 427 -32.20 -11.84 14.85
C SER A 427 -33.29 -11.25 13.95
N PHE A 428 -33.42 -11.82 12.75
CA PHE A 428 -34.60 -11.65 11.91
C PHE A 428 -35.86 -12.12 12.66
N PRO A 429 -37.02 -11.43 12.52
CA PRO A 429 -38.25 -11.89 13.12
C PRO A 429 -38.82 -13.06 12.30
N VAL A 430 -38.64 -14.29 12.77
CA VAL A 430 -39.36 -15.45 12.24
C VAL A 430 -40.77 -15.46 12.84
N SER A 431 -41.74 -15.25 11.96
CA SER A 431 -43.18 -15.43 12.18
C SER A 431 -43.47 -16.79 12.84
N ARG A 432 -44.08 -16.76 14.04
CA ARG A 432 -44.62 -17.95 14.69
C ARG A 432 -45.90 -18.37 13.96
N ARG A 433 -45.83 -19.47 13.20
CA ARG A 433 -47.00 -20.33 12.97
C ARG A 433 -46.92 -21.55 13.88
N SER A 434 -48.02 -21.74 14.60
CA SER A 434 -48.32 -22.85 15.49
C SER A 434 -48.39 -24.19 14.75
N VAL A 435 -47.66 -25.19 15.21
CA VAL A 435 -47.97 -26.61 14.98
C VAL A 435 -47.73 -27.39 16.28
N SER A 436 -48.70 -28.22 16.63
CA SER A 436 -48.83 -29.07 17.82
C SER A 436 -47.84 -30.26 17.86
N PRO A 437 -47.66 -30.93 19.03
CA PRO A 437 -46.50 -31.78 19.29
C PRO A 437 -46.74 -33.26 18.95
N SER A 438 -45.71 -33.97 18.51
CA SER A 438 -45.66 -35.43 18.63
C SER A 438 -44.23 -35.99 18.73
N LYS A 439 -44.01 -36.68 19.87
CA LYS A 439 -43.18 -37.87 20.11
C LYS A 439 -41.65 -37.74 20.19
N GLU A 440 -41.21 -37.83 21.45
CA GLU A 440 -40.13 -38.67 22.01
C GLU A 440 -38.90 -38.99 21.16
N GLU A 441 -37.75 -38.46 21.59
CA GLU A 441 -36.50 -39.23 21.65
C GLU A 441 -35.68 -38.79 22.87
N ARG A 442 -35.22 -39.78 23.65
CA ARG A 442 -34.58 -39.62 24.96
C ARG A 442 -33.12 -39.18 24.82
N SER A 443 -32.74 -38.14 25.57
CA SER A 443 -31.37 -37.70 25.80
C SER A 443 -30.61 -38.65 26.75
N VAL A 444 -29.40 -39.06 26.37
CA VAL A 444 -28.38 -39.64 27.26
C VAL A 444 -27.35 -38.54 27.59
N PRO A 445 -26.99 -38.27 28.85
CA PRO A 445 -25.93 -37.30 29.17
C PRO A 445 -24.54 -37.93 29.02
N PRO A 446 -23.49 -37.16 28.65
CA PRO A 446 -22.14 -37.70 28.57
C PRO A 446 -21.55 -37.93 29.96
N THR A 447 -21.00 -39.13 30.15
CA THR A 447 -20.30 -39.58 31.35
C THR A 447 -18.99 -38.81 31.52
N GLN A 448 -18.75 -38.22 32.71
CA GLN A 448 -17.45 -37.65 33.07
C GLN A 448 -16.41 -38.77 33.23
N MET A 449 -15.28 -38.67 32.54
CA MET A 449 -14.12 -39.55 32.76
C MET A 449 -13.45 -39.23 34.09
N SER A 450 -13.01 -40.26 34.82
CA SER A 450 -12.32 -40.08 36.10
C SER A 450 -10.86 -39.65 35.92
N PRO A 451 -10.28 -38.90 36.87
CA PRO A 451 -8.88 -38.43 36.81
C PRO A 451 -7.82 -39.54 36.61
N SER A 452 -8.16 -40.78 36.96
CA SER A 452 -7.32 -41.96 36.74
C SER A 452 -7.16 -42.35 35.27
N GLN A 453 -8.18 -42.14 34.42
CA GLN A 453 -8.11 -42.46 32.98
C GLN A 453 -7.23 -41.44 32.21
N LEU A 454 -7.26 -40.17 32.61
CA LEU A 454 -6.43 -39.10 32.02
C LEU A 454 -4.93 -39.29 32.29
N MET A 455 -4.55 -39.97 33.38
CA MET A 455 -3.14 -40.25 33.70
C MET A 455 -2.56 -41.43 32.91
N GLU A 456 -3.40 -42.35 32.42
CA GLU A 456 -2.96 -43.52 31.68
C GLU A 456 -2.70 -43.17 30.20
N ASP A 457 -3.53 -42.30 29.62
CA ASP A 457 -3.34 -41.75 28.27
C ASP A 457 -2.11 -40.83 28.17
N ALA A 458 -1.80 -40.07 29.24
CA ALA A 458 -0.60 -39.24 29.29
C ALA A 458 0.72 -40.04 29.33
N ARG A 459 0.68 -41.33 29.73
CA ARG A 459 1.84 -42.22 29.71
C ARG A 459 2.08 -42.86 28.34
N GLN A 460 1.03 -43.11 27.54
CA GLN A 460 1.19 -43.66 26.20
C GLN A 460 1.79 -42.67 25.20
N ILE A 461 1.50 -41.37 25.34
CA ILE A 461 2.00 -40.33 24.41
C ILE A 461 3.50 -40.03 24.61
N LYS A 462 4.08 -40.33 25.79
CA LYS A 462 5.52 -40.14 26.06
C LYS A 462 6.43 -41.20 25.42
N ASN A 463 5.91 -42.33 24.97
CA ASN A 463 6.70 -43.41 24.36
C ASN A 463 6.70 -43.39 22.82
N SER A 464 5.96 -42.49 22.17
CA SER A 464 5.90 -42.38 20.70
C SER A 464 6.69 -41.20 20.12
N ALA A 465 7.39 -40.42 20.94
CA ALA A 465 8.25 -39.33 20.50
C ALA A 465 9.73 -39.72 20.61
N SER A 466 10.13 -40.71 19.81
CA SER A 466 11.52 -41.08 19.53
C SER A 466 11.55 -41.81 18.19
N ILE A 467 11.64 -41.04 17.10
CA ILE A 467 12.24 -41.37 15.79
C ILE A 467 12.52 -40.03 15.10
#